data_AF-A0A8B7CUN7-F1
#
_entry.id   AF-A0A8B7CUN7-F1
#
_cell.length_a   1.000
_cell.length_b   1.000
_cell.length_c   1.000
_cell.angle_alpha   90.00
_cell.angle_beta   90.00
_cell.angle_gamma   90.00
#
_symmetry.space_group_name_H-M   'P 1'
#
loop_
_entity.id
_entity.type
_entity.pdbx_description
1 polymer ?
#
loop_
_entity_poly.entity_id
_entity_poly.type
_entity_poly.pdbx_seq_one_letter_code
_entity_poly.pdbx_strand_id
1 'polypeptide(L)'
;MHCPVKEMEPVERMMSGFEQFKKEVFDKKPDFFGQLAEGQSPKFMVFACADSRVCPSVVLNFQPGEAFTVRNIASMVPPYDPTKYAGVGAAIEYAVLHLKVDSIVVIGHSRCGGIKGLMSIKDDGTTSTDFIESWVKIGLVAREKVKAQHATLPFQDQCTQCEKVGVKQQ
;
A
#
# COMPACT_ATOMS: atom_id res chain seq x y z
N MET A 1 -8.27 -4.84 -36.97
CA MET A 1 -8.70 -3.43 -36.83
C MET A 1 -8.86 -3.14 -35.35
N HIS A 2 -7.88 -2.46 -34.73
CA HIS A 2 -8.00 -2.04 -33.34
C HIS A 2 -8.76 -0.70 -33.37
N CYS A 3 -9.99 -0.69 -32.88
CA CYS A 3 -10.75 0.55 -32.76
C CYS A 3 -10.00 1.44 -31.76
N PRO A 4 -9.62 2.68 -32.09
CA PRO A 4 -8.94 3.54 -31.14
C PRO A 4 -9.91 3.78 -29.97
N VAL A 5 -9.55 3.29 -28.78
CA VAL A 5 -10.25 3.62 -27.55
C VAL A 5 -10.11 5.12 -27.41
N LYS A 6 -11.21 5.86 -27.56
CA LYS A 6 -11.21 7.31 -27.40
C LYS A 6 -10.71 7.60 -25.99
N GLU A 7 -9.53 8.22 -25.89
CA GLU A 7 -8.97 8.64 -24.62
C GLU A 7 -9.96 9.59 -23.96
N MET A 8 -10.46 9.19 -22.80
CA MET A 8 -11.45 9.94 -22.03
C MET A 8 -10.69 10.85 -21.07
N GLU A 9 -11.14 12.10 -20.93
CA GLU A 9 -10.53 13.04 -19.99
C GLU A 9 -10.58 12.46 -18.55
N PRO A 10 -9.53 12.66 -17.71
CA PRO A 10 -9.44 12.03 -16.40
C PRO A 10 -10.66 12.26 -15.49
N VAL A 11 -11.24 13.46 -15.54
CA VAL A 11 -12.43 13.82 -14.76
C VAL A 11 -13.65 13.06 -15.27
N GLU A 12 -13.86 13.00 -16.58
CA GLU A 12 -14.95 12.25 -17.21
C GLU A 12 -14.84 10.75 -16.89
N ARG A 13 -13.61 10.21 -16.91
CA ARG A 13 -13.35 8.81 -16.53
C ARG A 13 -13.70 8.53 -15.08
N MET A 14 -13.46 9.48 -14.17
CA MET A 14 -13.83 9.34 -12.76
C MET A 14 -15.36 9.37 -12.60
N MET A 15 -16.04 10.32 -13.23
CA MET A 15 -17.50 10.46 -13.15
C MET A 15 -18.23 9.23 -13.69
N SER A 16 -17.88 8.81 -14.91
CA SER A 16 -18.45 7.60 -15.53
C SER A 16 -18.17 6.33 -14.70
N GLY A 17 -16.98 6.23 -14.09
CA GLY A 17 -16.64 5.14 -13.19
C GLY A 17 -17.51 5.10 -11.92
N PHE A 18 -17.81 6.26 -11.34
CA PHE A 18 -18.71 6.35 -10.19
C PHE A 18 -20.16 6.01 -10.55
N GLU A 19 -20.65 6.51 -11.69
CA GLU A 19 -21.99 6.17 -12.19
C GLU A 19 -22.13 4.65 -12.41
N GLN A 20 -21.11 4.02 -12.98
CA GLN A 20 -21.07 2.58 -13.13
C GLN A 20 -21.06 1.85 -11.78
N PHE A 21 -20.23 2.28 -10.82
CA PHE A 21 -20.25 1.72 -9.46
C PHE A 21 -21.64 1.83 -8.82
N LYS A 22 -22.25 3.01 -8.91
CA LYS A 22 -23.58 3.27 -8.37
C LYS A 22 -24.60 2.28 -8.92
N LYS A 23 -24.70 2.20 -10.25
CA LYS A 23 -25.70 1.37 -10.93
C LYS A 23 -25.43 -0.13 -10.80
N GLU A 24 -24.17 -0.55 -10.98
CA GLU A 24 -23.84 -1.95 -11.16
C GLU A 24 -23.46 -2.66 -9.85
N VAL A 25 -23.13 -1.91 -8.80
CA VAL A 25 -22.69 -2.46 -7.51
C VAL A 25 -23.55 -1.96 -6.36
N PHE A 26 -23.70 -0.65 -6.19
CA PHE A 26 -24.40 -0.06 -5.05
C PHE A 26 -25.91 -0.34 -5.08
N ASP A 27 -26.59 0.09 -6.15
CA ASP A 27 -28.04 -0.02 -6.28
C ASP A 27 -28.53 -1.48 -6.34
N LYS A 28 -27.64 -2.42 -6.69
CA LYS A 28 -27.94 -3.87 -6.71
C LYS A 28 -27.80 -4.55 -5.34
N LYS A 29 -27.26 -3.87 -4.33
CA LYS A 29 -27.05 -4.41 -2.98
C LYS A 29 -27.52 -3.42 -1.89
N PRO A 30 -28.80 -2.98 -1.92
CA PRO A 30 -29.28 -1.94 -1.02
C PRO A 30 -29.17 -2.32 0.46
N ASP A 31 -29.48 -3.57 0.83
CA ASP A 31 -29.38 -4.02 2.23
C ASP A 31 -27.93 -4.04 2.73
N PHE A 32 -27.01 -4.50 1.88
CA PHE A 32 -25.58 -4.57 2.20
C PHE A 32 -25.00 -3.17 2.42
N PHE A 33 -25.21 -2.24 1.48
CA PHE A 33 -24.74 -0.87 1.64
C PHE A 33 -25.52 -0.08 2.69
N GLY A 34 -26.79 -0.43 2.93
CA GLY A 34 -27.58 0.10 4.05
C GLY A 34 -26.94 -0.27 5.39
N GLN A 35 -26.53 -1.51 5.58
CA GLN A 35 -25.80 -1.93 6.79
C GLN A 35 -24.45 -1.23 6.93
N LEU A 36 -23.69 -1.08 5.83
CA LEU A 36 -22.41 -0.37 5.85
C LEU A 36 -22.54 1.13 6.15
N ALA A 37 -23.69 1.73 5.88
CA ALA A 37 -23.95 3.13 6.19
C ALA A 37 -24.10 3.37 7.71
N GLU A 38 -24.56 2.37 8.47
CA GLU A 38 -24.69 2.44 9.93
C GLU A 38 -23.35 2.30 10.65
N GLY A 39 -22.34 1.70 10.00
CA GLY A 39 -21.00 1.58 10.54
C GLY A 39 -20.13 0.55 9.83
N GLN A 40 -18.90 0.42 10.32
CA GLN A 40 -17.92 -0.55 9.80
C GLN A 40 -17.37 -1.43 10.93
N SER A 41 -17.09 -2.69 10.63
CA SER A 41 -16.45 -3.65 11.53
C SER A 41 -15.46 -4.57 10.77
N PRO A 42 -14.47 -3.98 10.07
CA PRO A 42 -13.54 -4.76 9.27
C PRO A 42 -12.74 -5.73 10.13
N LYS A 43 -12.48 -6.92 9.59
CA LYS A 43 -11.66 -7.93 10.28
C LYS A 43 -10.17 -7.77 10.00
N PHE A 44 -9.83 -7.07 8.93
CA PHE A 44 -8.45 -6.89 8.49
C PHE A 44 -8.06 -5.41 8.52
N MET A 45 -6.86 -5.13 8.99
CA MET A 45 -6.11 -3.93 8.61
C MET A 45 -5.07 -4.33 7.56
N VAL A 46 -4.96 -3.57 6.48
CA VAL A 46 -4.04 -3.90 5.37
C VAL A 46 -3.11 -2.73 5.07
N PHE A 47 -1.80 -2.96 5.15
CA PHE A 47 -0.78 -2.10 4.57
C PHE A 47 -0.43 -2.60 3.17
N ALA A 48 -0.65 -1.75 2.16
CA ALA A 48 -0.31 -2.04 0.77
C ALA A 48 0.38 -0.85 0.11
N CYS A 49 1.03 -1.09 -1.02
CA CYS A 49 1.75 -0.02 -1.71
C CYS A 49 0.75 0.91 -2.42
N ALA A 50 1.10 2.19 -2.51
CA ALA A 50 0.36 3.17 -3.32
C ALA A 50 0.45 2.90 -4.83
N ASP A 51 1.27 1.92 -5.26
CA ASP A 51 1.41 1.48 -6.63
C ASP A 51 0.04 1.12 -7.26
N SER A 52 -0.26 1.71 -8.42
CA SER A 52 -1.57 1.60 -9.07
C SER A 52 -1.93 0.18 -9.51
N ARG A 53 -0.96 -0.74 -9.57
CA ARG A 53 -1.12 -2.11 -10.06
C ARG A 53 -1.59 -3.11 -8.98
N VAL A 54 -1.56 -2.72 -7.70
CA VAL A 54 -1.70 -3.65 -6.57
C VAL A 54 -2.77 -3.20 -5.58
N CYS A 55 -3.93 -2.78 -6.07
CA CYS A 55 -5.08 -2.47 -5.22
C CYS A 55 -5.47 -3.70 -4.37
N PRO A 56 -5.36 -3.65 -3.02
CA PRO A 56 -5.55 -4.83 -2.19
C PRO A 56 -6.97 -5.39 -2.28
N SER A 57 -7.99 -4.52 -2.44
CA SER A 57 -9.37 -4.97 -2.63
C SER A 57 -9.55 -5.82 -3.88
N VAL A 58 -8.81 -5.54 -4.95
CA VAL A 58 -8.86 -6.34 -6.19
C VAL A 58 -8.03 -7.60 -6.05
N VAL A 59 -6.80 -7.48 -5.56
CA VAL A 59 -5.85 -8.62 -5.45
C VAL A 59 -6.36 -9.70 -4.50
N LEU A 60 -6.99 -9.32 -3.39
CA LEU A 60 -7.50 -10.23 -2.37
C LEU A 60 -9.02 -10.41 -2.44
N ASN A 61 -9.69 -9.80 -3.41
CA ASN A 61 -11.15 -9.85 -3.58
C ASN A 61 -11.95 -9.38 -2.35
N PHE A 62 -11.43 -8.40 -1.59
CA PHE A 62 -12.17 -7.81 -0.48
C PHE A 62 -13.41 -7.06 -0.95
N GLN A 63 -14.51 -7.27 -0.24
CA GLN A 63 -15.73 -6.49 -0.33
C GLN A 63 -15.62 -5.22 0.53
N PRO A 64 -16.45 -4.19 0.23
CA PRO A 64 -16.58 -3.04 1.11
C PRO A 64 -16.88 -3.45 2.55
N GLY A 65 -16.16 -2.88 3.51
CA GLY A 65 -16.31 -3.19 4.94
C GLY A 65 -15.42 -4.33 5.46
N GLU A 66 -14.72 -5.09 4.62
CA GLU A 66 -13.87 -6.20 5.11
C GLU A 66 -12.49 -5.75 5.60
N ALA A 67 -11.90 -4.72 4.99
CA ALA A 67 -10.53 -4.28 5.27
C ALA A 67 -10.39 -2.76 5.47
N PHE A 68 -9.81 -2.36 6.59
CA PHE A 68 -9.33 -1.01 6.83
C PHE A 68 -7.92 -0.85 6.24
N THR A 69 -7.79 -0.07 5.16
CA THR A 69 -6.57 -0.10 4.32
C THR A 69 -5.74 1.18 4.45
N VAL A 70 -4.44 1.02 4.69
CA VAL A 70 -3.43 2.08 4.58
C VAL A 70 -2.60 1.83 3.31
N ARG A 71 -2.48 2.85 2.46
CA ARG A 71 -1.64 2.78 1.25
C ARG A 71 -0.57 3.85 1.25
N ASN A 72 0.69 3.44 1.19
CA ASN A 72 1.84 4.36 1.17
C ASN A 72 2.98 3.79 0.30
N ILE A 73 4.09 4.50 0.20
CA ILE A 73 5.23 4.08 -0.63
C ILE A 73 5.86 2.84 -0.01
N ALA A 74 5.93 1.74 -0.77
CA ALA A 74 6.51 0.45 -0.38
C ALA A 74 5.83 -0.24 0.81
N SER A 75 4.55 0.07 1.06
CA SER A 75 3.74 -0.56 2.13
C SER A 75 4.37 -0.46 3.51
N MET A 76 5.15 0.59 3.80
CA MET A 76 5.98 0.68 5.00
C MET A 76 5.19 1.02 6.26
N VAL A 77 5.51 0.29 7.33
CA VAL A 77 5.10 0.51 8.71
C VAL A 77 6.33 1.01 9.48
N PRO A 78 6.44 2.33 9.75
CA PRO A 78 7.49 2.86 10.60
C PRO A 78 7.36 2.43 12.07
N PRO A 79 8.45 2.52 12.86
CA PRO A 79 8.36 2.37 14.31
C PRO A 79 7.48 3.46 14.94
N TYR A 80 7.05 3.23 16.19
CA TYR A 80 6.27 4.21 16.95
C TYR A 80 7.04 5.53 17.12
N ASP A 81 6.52 6.60 16.52
CA ASP A 81 6.96 7.98 16.74
C ASP A 81 5.74 8.90 16.54
N PRO A 82 5.18 9.47 17.62
CA PRO A 82 3.97 10.29 17.54
C PRO A 82 4.21 11.65 16.86
N THR A 83 5.46 12.06 16.65
CA THR A 83 5.80 13.30 15.96
C THR A 83 6.04 13.07 14.47
N LYS A 84 6.83 12.05 14.10
CA LYS A 84 7.21 11.81 12.70
C LYS A 84 6.21 10.97 11.93
N TYR A 85 5.56 10.03 12.59
CA TYR A 85 4.75 8.98 11.94
C TYR A 85 3.31 8.94 12.43
N ALA A 86 2.78 10.08 12.89
CA ALA A 86 1.43 10.22 13.40
C ALA A 86 0.36 9.65 12.45
N GLY A 87 0.54 9.78 11.13
CA GLY A 87 -0.41 9.22 10.15
C GLY A 87 -0.53 7.70 10.20
N VAL A 88 0.61 6.99 10.30
CA VAL A 88 0.59 5.51 10.44
C VAL A 88 0.18 5.11 11.84
N GLY A 89 0.72 5.77 12.87
CA GLY A 89 0.38 5.51 14.27
C GLY A 89 -1.12 5.63 14.53
N ALA A 90 -1.74 6.72 14.08
CA ALA A 90 -3.18 6.94 14.22
C ALA A 90 -4.02 5.89 13.47
N ALA A 91 -3.58 5.46 12.28
CA ALA A 91 -4.29 4.42 11.54
C ALA A 91 -4.26 3.07 12.26
N ILE A 92 -3.10 2.68 12.83
CA ILE A 92 -2.97 1.46 13.63
C ILE A 92 -3.78 1.57 14.91
N GLU A 93 -3.65 2.69 15.64
CA GLU A 93 -4.41 2.96 16.87
C GLU A 93 -5.92 2.85 16.63
N TYR A 94 -6.42 3.47 15.57
CA TYR A 94 -7.83 3.42 15.22
C TYR A 94 -8.28 2.00 14.84
N ALA A 95 -7.54 1.31 13.97
CA ALA A 95 -7.89 -0.04 13.55
C ALA A 95 -7.92 -1.02 14.73
N VAL A 96 -6.92 -0.97 15.61
CA VAL A 96 -6.75 -1.93 16.72
C VAL A 96 -7.66 -1.57 17.89
N LEU A 97 -7.67 -0.32 18.34
CA LEU A 97 -8.36 0.08 19.57
C LEU A 97 -9.83 0.44 19.33
N HIS A 98 -10.20 0.94 18.14
CA HIS A 98 -11.57 1.37 17.86
C HIS A 98 -12.33 0.37 16.98
N LEU A 99 -11.74 -0.04 15.84
CA LEU A 99 -12.40 -0.98 14.91
C LEU A 99 -12.27 -2.44 15.34
N LYS A 100 -11.34 -2.75 16.25
CA LYS A 100 -11.08 -4.10 16.77
C LYS A 100 -10.79 -5.11 15.65
N VAL A 101 -9.93 -4.73 14.70
CA VAL A 101 -9.49 -5.66 13.64
C VAL A 101 -8.85 -6.90 14.26
N ASP A 102 -9.11 -8.06 13.65
CA ASP A 102 -8.60 -9.35 14.11
C ASP A 102 -7.18 -9.62 13.57
N SER A 103 -6.79 -8.96 12.47
CA SER A 103 -5.51 -9.20 11.82
C SER A 103 -4.96 -7.94 11.14
N ILE A 104 -3.65 -7.73 11.25
CA ILE A 104 -2.91 -6.72 10.47
C ILE A 104 -2.07 -7.46 9.43
N VAL A 105 -2.20 -7.08 8.16
CA VAL A 105 -1.49 -7.70 7.03
C VAL A 105 -0.65 -6.64 6.32
N VAL A 106 0.65 -6.90 6.17
CA VAL A 106 1.57 -6.08 5.38
C VAL A 106 1.87 -6.79 4.07
N ILE A 107 1.55 -6.15 2.94
CA ILE A 107 1.64 -6.74 1.61
C ILE A 107 2.71 -6.01 0.80
N GLY A 108 3.84 -6.68 0.60
CA GLY A 108 4.84 -6.28 -0.40
C GLY A 108 4.41 -6.68 -1.82
N HIS A 109 5.11 -6.18 -2.83
CA HIS A 109 4.85 -6.57 -4.22
C HIS A 109 6.11 -6.55 -5.07
N SER A 110 6.08 -7.31 -6.18
CA SER A 110 7.18 -7.36 -7.13
C SER A 110 7.37 -6.03 -7.87
N ARG A 111 8.63 -5.69 -8.15
CA ARG A 111 9.04 -4.48 -8.89
C ARG A 111 8.54 -3.20 -8.20
N CYS A 112 8.69 -3.14 -6.89
CA CYS A 112 8.31 -1.99 -6.08
C CYS A 112 9.27 -0.83 -6.31
N GLY A 113 8.76 0.31 -6.78
CA GLY A 113 9.55 1.51 -7.01
C GLY A 113 10.20 2.06 -5.72
N GLY A 114 9.49 2.00 -4.59
CA GLY A 114 10.03 2.44 -3.29
C GLY A 114 11.17 1.55 -2.78
N ILE A 115 11.06 0.22 -2.93
CA ILE A 115 12.16 -0.70 -2.58
C ILE A 115 13.35 -0.52 -3.53
N LYS A 116 13.11 -0.35 -4.83
CA LYS A 116 14.17 -0.03 -5.78
C LYS A 116 14.87 1.29 -5.39
N GLY A 117 14.11 2.31 -5.00
CA GLY A 117 14.63 3.58 -4.49
C GLY A 117 15.52 3.38 -3.26
N LEU A 118 15.04 2.64 -2.25
CA LEU A 118 15.80 2.26 -1.05
C LEU A 118 17.13 1.57 -1.40
N MET A 119 17.08 0.57 -2.27
CA MET A 119 18.28 -0.19 -2.67
C MET A 119 19.28 0.67 -3.44
N SER A 120 18.82 1.72 -4.12
CA SER A 120 19.65 2.67 -4.87
C SER A 120 20.22 3.84 -4.05
N ILE A 121 19.81 4.01 -2.79
CA ILE A 121 20.36 5.08 -1.92
C ILE A 121 21.88 4.93 -1.86
N LYS A 122 22.59 6.05 -1.97
CA LYS A 122 24.05 6.09 -1.82
C LYS A 122 24.43 6.13 -0.35
N ASP A 123 25.52 5.46 0.01
CA ASP A 123 26.05 5.44 1.39
C ASP A 123 26.98 6.63 1.68
N ASP A 124 26.95 7.69 0.85
CA ASP A 124 27.77 8.90 0.95
C ASP A 124 27.12 10.03 1.76
N GLY A 125 25.93 9.78 2.33
CA GLY A 125 25.18 10.75 3.13
C GLY A 125 24.43 11.80 2.32
N THR A 126 24.55 11.80 0.99
CA THR A 126 23.80 12.72 0.13
C THR A 126 22.34 12.30 -0.02
N THR A 127 21.47 13.26 -0.31
CA THR A 127 20.06 13.01 -0.67
C THR A 127 19.73 13.78 -1.94
N SER A 128 18.91 13.19 -2.79
CA SER A 128 18.43 13.78 -4.05
C SER A 128 16.92 14.01 -4.06
N THR A 129 16.22 13.70 -2.97
CA THR A 129 14.77 13.82 -2.86
C THR A 129 14.36 14.46 -1.54
N ASP A 130 13.30 15.26 -1.56
CA ASP A 130 12.83 15.97 -0.36
C ASP A 130 12.24 15.02 0.70
N PHE A 131 11.52 13.98 0.26
CA PHE A 131 10.76 13.09 1.15
C PHE A 131 11.05 11.61 0.92
N ILE A 132 11.30 11.19 -0.32
CA ILE A 132 11.30 9.78 -0.72
C ILE A 132 12.37 9.01 0.03
N GLU A 133 13.61 9.50 0.04
CA GLU A 133 14.71 8.84 0.75
C GLU A 133 14.49 8.81 2.25
N SER A 134 13.98 9.89 2.84
CA SER A 134 13.63 9.94 4.26
C SER A 134 12.58 8.89 4.62
N TRP A 135 11.55 8.73 3.78
CA TRP A 135 10.50 7.73 3.97
C TRP A 135 11.03 6.31 3.82
N VAL A 136 11.66 5.97 2.69
CA VAL A 136 12.05 4.58 2.42
C VAL A 136 13.18 4.10 3.34
N LYS A 137 13.88 5.02 4.03
CA LYS A 137 14.86 4.68 5.07
C LYS A 137 14.27 3.93 6.27
N ILE A 138 12.94 3.88 6.43
CA ILE A 138 12.28 2.95 7.35
C ILE A 138 12.75 1.50 7.09
N GLY A 139 12.98 1.14 5.82
CA GLY A 139 13.44 -0.19 5.40
C GLY A 139 14.96 -0.40 5.42
N LEU A 140 15.77 0.49 6.03
CA LEU A 140 17.24 0.35 6.00
C LEU A 140 17.73 -0.98 6.55
N VAL A 141 17.13 -1.49 7.63
CA VAL A 141 17.50 -2.80 8.22
C VAL A 141 17.29 -3.93 7.21
N ALA A 142 16.32 -3.82 6.30
CA ALA A 142 16.02 -4.82 5.28
C ALA A 142 17.07 -4.75 4.17
N ARG A 143 17.39 -3.53 3.72
CA ARG A 143 18.44 -3.26 2.74
C ARG A 143 19.78 -3.81 3.21
N GLU A 144 20.20 -3.50 4.43
CA GLU A 144 21.50 -3.94 4.96
C GLU A 144 21.56 -5.46 5.11
N LYS A 145 20.47 -6.09 5.58
CA LYS A 145 20.38 -7.56 5.63
C LYS A 145 20.53 -8.19 4.25
N VAL A 146 19.85 -7.65 3.24
CA VAL A 146 19.93 -8.16 1.86
C VAL A 146 21.30 -7.92 1.26
N LYS A 147 21.89 -6.73 1.43
CA LYS A 147 23.26 -6.45 0.98
C LYS A 147 24.25 -7.43 1.61
N ALA A 148 24.14 -7.71 2.90
CA ALA A 148 25.04 -8.65 3.58
C ALA A 148 24.86 -10.10 3.10
N GLN A 149 23.63 -10.55 2.84
CA GLN A 149 23.33 -11.95 2.51
C GLN A 149 23.34 -12.26 1.00
N HIS A 150 23.19 -11.22 0.16
CA HIS A 150 22.92 -11.36 -1.27
C HIS A 150 23.70 -10.34 -2.13
N ALA A 151 24.85 -9.86 -1.65
CA ALA A 151 25.70 -8.87 -2.36
C ALA A 151 26.03 -9.24 -3.82
N THR A 152 26.18 -10.55 -4.10
CA THR A 152 26.57 -11.06 -5.42
C THR A 152 25.40 -11.23 -6.38
N LEU A 153 24.15 -11.11 -5.91
CA LEU A 153 23.00 -11.20 -6.80
C LEU A 153 22.93 -9.98 -7.72
N PRO A 154 22.40 -10.12 -8.94
CA PRO A 154 22.02 -8.98 -9.77
C PRO A 154 21.13 -8.00 -8.99
N PHE A 155 21.27 -6.70 -9.25
CA PHE A 155 20.57 -5.66 -8.49
C PHE A 155 19.05 -5.87 -8.40
N GLN A 156 18.43 -6.33 -9.49
CA GLN A 156 17.00 -6.59 -9.52
C GLN A 156 16.60 -7.75 -8.59
N ASP A 157 17.45 -8.77 -8.48
CA ASP A 157 17.21 -9.91 -7.58
C ASP A 157 17.42 -9.50 -6.12
N GLN A 158 18.38 -8.62 -5.84
CA GLN A 158 18.51 -7.99 -4.51
C GLN A 158 17.25 -7.20 -4.16
N CYS A 159 16.69 -6.43 -5.10
CA CYS A 159 15.42 -5.74 -4.89
C CYS A 159 14.30 -6.74 -4.55
N THR A 160 14.21 -7.87 -5.27
CA THR A 160 13.21 -8.90 -5.00
C THR A 160 13.39 -9.57 -3.63
N GLN A 161 14.63 -9.76 -3.16
CA GLN A 161 14.85 -10.19 -1.78
C GLN A 161 14.40 -9.11 -0.78
N CYS A 162 14.71 -7.84 -1.05
CA CYS A 162 14.36 -6.73 -0.18
C CYS A 162 12.84 -6.49 -0.11
N GLU A 163 12.10 -6.73 -1.19
CA GLU A 163 10.63 -6.69 -1.22
C GLU A 163 10.02 -7.69 -0.22
N LYS A 164 10.67 -8.85 -0.01
CA LYS A 164 10.21 -9.89 0.94
C LYS A 164 10.70 -9.64 2.36
N VAL A 165 11.98 -9.29 2.51
CA VAL A 165 12.58 -9.02 3.83
C VAL A 165 11.97 -7.77 4.45
N GLY A 166 11.69 -6.74 3.64
CA GLY A 166 11.08 -5.49 4.09
C GLY A 166 9.70 -5.68 4.69
N VAL A 167 8.92 -6.69 4.26
CA VAL A 167 7.64 -7.03 4.89
C VAL A 167 7.85 -7.72 6.25
N LYS A 168 8.82 -8.62 6.34
CA LYS A 168 9.08 -9.39 7.58
C LYS A 168 9.67 -8.57 8.73
N GLN A 169 10.19 -7.38 8.44
CA GLN A 169 10.81 -6.49 9.42
C GLN A 169 9.91 -5.36 9.87
N GLN A 170 8.69 -5.30 9.33
CA GLN A 170 7.67 -4.34 9.69
C GLN A 170 6.74 -4.87 10.76
#